data_AF-A0A5B0MNJ1-F1
#
_entry.id   AF-A0A5B0MNJ1-F1
#
_cell.length_a   1.000
_cell.length_b   1.000
_cell.length_c   1.000
_cell.angle_alpha   90.00
_cell.angle_beta   90.00
_cell.angle_gamma   90.00
#
_symmetry.space_group_name_H-M   'P 1'
#
loop_
_entity.id
_entity.type
_entity.pdbx_description
1 polymer ?
#
loop_
_entity_poly.entity_id
_entity_poly.type
_entity_poly.pdbx_seq_one_letter_code
_entity_poly.pdbx_strand_id
1 'polypeptide(L)'
;MHSYPKHSMSGAFLARFTQKFEQEISYHFQNSRITKEIYQAHEMKDVSAVLSPVHKAPHNLVVRIIGTPVSDQNNHNTRTLTRMFGDLLQWLIFINTALLRISKQNELLEKELQVHEELTDFLLRETFAPSRNSLPILGIIGRNLNQPKTFGIIQIPLVRYLTKKSSTTEIIELCITILQQYNREANNQLGRLLDEGPDLILKVKRIVYEATKLQMRVDRFEDSLTMPTDRIGSFRIPDLSLFPEALKPVQPSFTMPTQRKYEDLVIRALALDKDTPVHMQKTLMVGLPVELVAFLKKKAQAPITFIVKIIRKTGLRDHKKELSKKLTFLFSHLQICHRLVLDHLTSLKNQQVGIPTEDSFFQWISDTLIAPGNDHYPLFGVVKGFQSPKIFEASNFNEVQTYLIHYLSDLESPRMVIQVSLALIGYHYRNYFKSDQVYWTTMIFILRHSLHEFTYHLDPI
;
A
#
# COMPACT_ATOMS: atom_id res chain seq x y z
N MET A 1 14.42 -20.79 2.36
CA MET A 1 13.06 -20.81 2.95
C MET A 1 12.80 -19.69 3.96
N HIS A 2 13.75 -19.36 4.84
CA HIS A 2 13.58 -18.39 5.93
C HIS A 2 13.22 -16.94 5.56
N SER A 3 13.34 -16.53 4.29
CA SER A 3 13.04 -15.17 3.84
C SER A 3 11.72 -15.02 3.06
N TYR A 4 11.05 -16.11 2.68
CA TYR A 4 9.98 -16.02 1.68
C TYR A 4 8.76 -15.18 2.10
N PRO A 5 8.25 -15.25 3.36
CA PRO A 5 7.15 -14.39 3.77
C PRO A 5 7.42 -12.89 3.55
N LYS A 6 8.69 -12.45 3.58
CA LYS A 6 9.07 -11.07 3.30
C LYS A 6 8.87 -10.68 1.83
N HIS A 7 9.04 -11.63 0.93
CA HIS A 7 8.84 -11.44 -0.50
C HIS A 7 7.38 -11.66 -0.94
N SER A 8 6.56 -12.22 -0.05
CA SER A 8 5.14 -12.50 -0.33
C SER A 8 4.23 -11.27 -0.24
N MET A 9 4.72 -10.15 0.29
CA MET A 9 3.92 -8.95 0.52
C MET A 9 4.73 -7.65 0.39
N SER A 10 4.07 -6.57 -0.03
CA SER A 10 4.67 -5.25 -0.13
C SER A 10 4.95 -4.64 1.25
N GLY A 11 5.92 -3.73 1.30
CA GLY A 11 6.23 -3.00 2.54
C GLY A 11 5.06 -2.11 3.01
N ALA A 12 4.26 -1.58 2.08
CA ALA A 12 3.07 -0.80 2.42
C ALA A 12 1.96 -1.64 3.02
N PHE A 13 1.68 -2.80 2.44
CA PHE A 13 0.74 -3.72 3.02
C PHE A 13 1.12 -4.06 4.45
N LEU A 14 2.38 -4.47 4.67
CA LEU A 14 2.86 -4.83 6.00
C LEU A 14 2.77 -3.62 6.96
N ALA A 15 3.04 -2.40 6.49
CA ALA A 15 2.96 -1.18 7.27
C ALA A 15 1.56 -0.92 7.87
N ARG A 16 0.48 -1.35 7.20
CA ARG A 16 -0.90 -1.23 7.73
C ARG A 16 -1.07 -1.90 9.09
N PHE A 17 -0.34 -2.99 9.31
CA PHE A 17 -0.41 -3.76 10.54
C PHE A 17 0.70 -3.38 11.53
N THR A 18 1.91 -3.12 11.04
CA THR A 18 3.07 -2.85 11.92
C THR A 18 3.04 -1.44 12.53
N GLN A 19 2.40 -0.47 11.88
CA GLN A 19 2.38 0.93 12.35
C GLN A 19 1.71 1.07 13.74
N LYS A 20 0.63 0.32 14.00
CA LYS A 20 -0.06 0.32 15.31
C LYS A 20 0.86 -0.18 16.43
N PHE A 21 1.63 -1.24 16.16
CA PHE A 21 2.61 -1.76 17.12
C PHE A 21 3.76 -0.77 17.34
N GLU A 22 4.28 -0.15 16.29
CA GLU A 22 5.34 0.86 16.41
C GLU A 22 4.92 2.04 17.29
N GLN A 23 3.67 2.50 17.15
CA GLN A 23 3.09 3.56 17.96
C GLN A 23 3.00 3.17 19.44
N GLU A 24 2.44 2.00 19.76
CA GLU A 24 2.31 1.51 21.14
C GLU A 24 3.67 1.26 21.80
N ILE A 25 4.62 0.65 21.08
CA ILE A 25 5.99 0.47 21.58
C ILE A 25 6.61 1.84 21.88
N SER A 26 6.54 2.79 20.94
CA SER A 26 7.10 4.13 21.13
C SER A 26 6.50 4.83 22.34
N TYR A 27 5.17 4.77 22.50
CA TYR A 27 4.46 5.34 23.64
C TYR A 27 4.98 4.78 24.98
N HIS A 28 5.11 3.46 25.12
CA HIS A 28 5.59 2.86 26.37
C HIS A 28 7.09 3.10 26.63
N PHE A 29 7.92 3.28 25.61
CA PHE A 29 9.34 3.62 25.81
C PHE A 29 9.53 5.09 26.20
N GLN A 30 8.70 6.00 25.69
CA GLN A 30 8.74 7.43 26.05
C GLN A 30 8.24 7.68 27.47
N ASN A 31 7.16 7.00 27.89
CA ASN A 31 6.48 7.30 29.14
C ASN A 31 6.96 6.49 30.35
N SER A 32 7.72 5.41 30.14
CA SER A 32 8.29 4.59 31.21
C SER A 32 9.73 4.19 30.93
N ARG A 33 10.67 4.99 31.44
CA ARG A 33 12.11 4.68 31.41
C ARG A 33 12.47 3.79 32.59
N ILE A 34 13.26 2.75 32.34
CA ILE A 34 13.77 1.82 33.35
C ILE A 34 15.30 1.92 33.32
N THR A 35 15.93 2.20 34.47
CA THR A 35 17.39 2.26 34.60
C THR A 35 17.98 0.87 34.87
N LYS A 36 19.30 0.72 34.70
CA LYS A 36 20.00 -0.56 34.86
C LYS A 36 19.86 -1.13 36.28
N GLU A 37 19.88 -0.28 37.30
CA GLU A 37 19.71 -0.69 38.70
C GLU A 37 18.31 -1.29 38.93
N ILE A 38 17.29 -0.73 38.25
CA ILE A 38 15.93 -1.23 38.34
C ILE A 38 15.78 -2.61 37.70
N TYR A 39 16.46 -2.86 36.58
CA TYR A 39 16.47 -4.18 35.94
C TYR A 39 16.97 -5.27 36.89
N GLN A 40 18.07 -5.02 37.60
CA GLN A 40 18.67 -5.99 38.51
C GLN A 40 17.83 -6.21 39.78
N ALA A 41 17.15 -5.17 40.26
CA ALA A 41 16.37 -5.25 41.51
C ALA A 41 14.95 -5.83 41.33
N HIS A 42 14.40 -5.82 40.12
CA HIS A 42 12.98 -6.13 39.85
C HIS A 42 12.76 -7.15 38.72
N GLU A 43 13.79 -7.94 38.39
CA GLU A 43 13.69 -9.03 37.42
C GLU A 43 12.71 -10.11 37.91
N MET A 44 11.85 -10.57 37.02
CA MET A 44 10.92 -11.65 37.29
C MET A 44 11.66 -13.00 37.28
N LYS A 45 11.38 -13.85 38.27
CA LYS A 45 11.90 -15.22 38.26
C LYS A 45 11.34 -15.99 37.07
N ASP A 46 12.20 -16.73 36.39
CA ASP A 46 11.88 -17.67 35.29
C ASP A 46 11.39 -17.05 33.95
N VAL A 47 11.33 -15.73 33.85
CA VAL A 47 10.96 -15.02 32.61
C VAL A 47 11.85 -13.79 32.43
N SER A 48 12.40 -13.58 31.23
CA SER A 48 13.22 -12.41 30.89
C SER A 48 12.38 -11.13 30.78
N ALA A 49 11.86 -10.67 31.92
CA ALA A 49 11.03 -9.48 32.07
C ALA A 49 11.25 -8.81 33.43
N VAL A 50 10.95 -7.52 33.51
CA VAL A 50 10.97 -6.70 34.73
C VAL A 50 9.56 -6.29 35.09
N LEU A 51 9.27 -6.30 36.39
CA LEU A 51 8.07 -5.73 36.97
C LEU A 51 8.44 -4.70 38.05
N SER A 52 8.42 -3.41 37.70
CA SER A 52 8.94 -2.34 38.58
C SER A 52 7.95 -1.20 38.82
N PRO A 53 7.90 -0.58 40.03
CA PRO A 53 7.07 0.59 40.29
C PRO A 53 7.39 1.79 39.37
N VAL A 54 6.35 2.50 38.92
CA VAL A 54 6.51 3.75 38.17
C VAL A 54 6.95 4.87 39.13
N HIS A 55 8.09 5.52 38.83
CA HIS A 55 8.67 6.55 39.70
C HIS A 55 7.71 7.68 40.09
N LYS A 56 6.90 8.18 39.14
CA LYS A 56 5.91 9.25 39.37
C LYS A 56 4.50 8.75 39.77
N ALA A 57 4.31 7.43 39.83
CA ALA A 57 3.02 6.82 40.14
C ALA A 57 3.24 5.45 40.82
N PRO A 58 3.67 5.41 42.10
CA PRO A 58 4.11 4.19 42.77
C PRO A 58 3.00 3.13 42.98
N HIS A 59 1.75 3.50 42.73
CA HIS A 59 0.59 2.61 42.66
C HIS A 59 0.46 1.89 41.31
N ASN A 60 1.37 2.14 40.37
CA ASN A 60 1.44 1.48 39.07
C ASN A 60 2.77 0.74 38.93
N LEU A 61 2.75 -0.38 38.23
CA LEU A 61 3.91 -1.21 37.89
C LEU A 61 4.11 -1.19 36.37
N VAL A 62 5.34 -1.02 35.93
CA VAL A 62 5.77 -1.18 34.53
C VAL A 62 6.15 -2.63 34.30
N VAL A 63 5.63 -3.21 33.22
CA VAL A 63 6.07 -4.50 32.69
C VAL A 63 6.93 -4.25 31.46
N ARG A 64 8.14 -4.83 31.42
CA ARG A 64 9.06 -4.69 30.29
C ARG A 64 9.93 -5.94 30.12
N ILE A 65 9.94 -6.50 28.91
CA ILE A 65 10.83 -7.60 28.54
C ILE A 65 12.30 -7.18 28.48
N ILE A 66 13.20 -8.13 28.76
CA ILE A 66 14.66 -7.96 28.80
C ILE A 66 15.28 -8.81 27.68
N GLY A 67 16.16 -8.21 26.89
CA GLY A 67 16.92 -8.96 25.89
C GLY A 67 18.01 -9.79 26.54
N THR A 68 18.29 -10.97 25.99
CA THR A 68 19.42 -11.81 26.44
C THR A 68 20.65 -11.64 25.52
N PRO A 69 21.88 -11.52 26.07
CA PRO A 69 22.21 -11.52 27.50
C PRO A 69 21.92 -10.19 28.22
N VAL A 70 21.50 -10.27 29.48
CA VAL A 70 21.12 -9.14 30.36
C VAL A 70 22.27 -8.14 30.61
N SER A 71 23.52 -8.57 30.34
CA SER A 71 24.74 -7.78 30.55
C SER A 71 25.01 -6.72 29.48
N ASP A 72 24.45 -6.86 28.28
CA ASP A 72 24.70 -5.91 27.19
C ASP A 72 23.83 -4.66 27.35
N GLN A 73 24.44 -3.50 27.12
CA GLN A 73 23.80 -2.18 27.09
C GLN A 73 22.69 -2.04 26.02
N ASN A 74 22.33 -3.13 25.33
CA ASN A 74 21.30 -3.25 24.31
C ASN A 74 20.00 -3.85 24.87
N ASN A 75 19.49 -3.30 25.98
CA ASN A 75 18.08 -3.50 26.31
C ASN A 75 17.25 -3.16 25.06
N HIS A 76 16.30 -4.04 24.69
CA HIS A 76 15.48 -3.86 23.51
C HIS A 76 14.99 -2.42 23.41
N ASN A 77 15.44 -1.68 22.41
CA ASN A 77 14.95 -0.34 22.13
C ASN A 77 13.72 -0.43 21.21
N THR A 78 13.03 0.69 21.03
CA THR A 78 11.87 0.81 20.14
C THR A 78 12.14 0.16 18.78
N ARG A 79 13.30 0.45 18.16
CA ARG A 79 13.64 -0.06 16.83
C ARG A 79 13.78 -1.58 16.79
N THR A 80 14.41 -2.18 17.80
CA THR A 80 14.58 -3.64 17.88
C THR A 80 13.24 -4.34 18.02
N LEU A 81 12.37 -3.89 18.92
CA LEU A 81 11.05 -4.49 19.11
C LEU A 81 10.16 -4.29 17.90
N THR A 82 10.13 -3.10 17.31
CA THR A 82 9.36 -2.83 16.09
C THR A 82 9.78 -3.80 14.97
N ARG A 83 11.09 -4.06 14.82
CA ARG A 83 11.56 -5.06 13.85
C ARG A 83 11.07 -6.47 14.16
N MET A 84 11.19 -6.90 15.42
CA MET A 84 10.77 -8.25 15.83
C MET A 84 9.25 -8.46 15.68
N PHE A 85 8.44 -7.47 16.06
CA PHE A 85 7.00 -7.51 15.78
C PHE A 85 6.69 -7.47 14.28
N GLY A 86 7.46 -6.72 13.50
CA GLY A 86 7.35 -6.74 12.03
C GLY A 86 7.57 -8.12 11.44
N ASP A 87 8.64 -8.80 11.86
CA ASP A 87 8.94 -10.16 11.44
C ASP A 87 7.83 -11.15 11.88
N LEU A 88 7.34 -11.04 13.11
CA LEU A 88 6.25 -11.87 13.63
C LEU A 88 4.95 -11.67 12.84
N LEU A 89 4.53 -10.42 12.63
CA LEU A 89 3.29 -10.10 11.91
C LEU A 89 3.36 -10.57 10.46
N GLN A 90 4.51 -10.45 9.81
CA GLN A 90 4.73 -10.97 8.47
C GLN A 90 4.52 -12.50 8.41
N TRP A 91 5.07 -13.24 9.37
CA TRP A 91 4.86 -14.69 9.46
C TRP A 91 3.40 -15.04 9.78
N LEU A 92 2.80 -14.34 10.73
CA LEU A 92 1.43 -14.57 11.17
C LEU A 92 0.43 -14.39 10.03
N ILE A 93 0.54 -13.29 9.29
CA ILE A 93 -0.33 -12.97 8.15
C ILE A 93 -0.13 -14.00 7.03
N PHE A 94 1.13 -14.35 6.70
CA PHE A 94 1.42 -15.34 5.66
C PHE A 94 0.82 -16.71 5.98
N ILE A 95 0.99 -17.19 7.22
CA ILE A 95 0.43 -18.46 7.68
C ILE A 95 -1.10 -18.42 7.65
N ASN A 96 -1.70 -17.34 8.17
CA ASN A 96 -3.16 -17.19 8.16
C ASN A 96 -3.73 -17.20 6.74
N THR A 97 -3.07 -16.52 5.81
CA THR A 97 -3.45 -16.50 4.39
C THR A 97 -3.42 -17.90 3.78
N ALA A 98 -2.34 -18.65 4.03
CA ALA A 98 -2.20 -20.00 3.52
C ALA A 98 -3.30 -20.93 4.05
N LEU A 99 -3.67 -20.78 5.34
CA LEU A 99 -4.75 -21.55 5.95
C LEU A 99 -6.12 -21.18 5.39
N LEU A 100 -6.42 -19.88 5.26
CA LEU A 100 -7.68 -19.38 4.69
C LEU A 100 -7.91 -19.94 3.29
N ARG A 101 -6.92 -19.81 2.41
CA ARG A 101 -7.02 -20.20 0.99
C ARG A 101 -7.15 -21.72 0.79
N ILE A 102 -6.61 -22.52 1.70
CA ILE A 102 -6.80 -23.98 1.70
C ILE A 102 -8.20 -24.34 2.21
N SER A 103 -8.68 -23.64 3.24
CA SER A 103 -9.97 -23.94 3.86
C SER A 103 -11.16 -23.54 2.99
N LYS A 104 -11.02 -22.49 2.17
CA LYS A 104 -12.10 -21.92 1.37
C LYS A 104 -11.57 -21.48 0.00
N GLN A 105 -11.74 -22.32 -1.01
CA GLN A 105 -11.19 -22.10 -2.36
C GLN A 105 -11.78 -20.91 -3.14
N ASN A 106 -12.71 -20.11 -2.59
CA ASN A 106 -13.41 -19.04 -3.33
C ASN A 106 -13.89 -17.85 -2.46
N GLU A 107 -13.25 -17.55 -1.32
CA GLU A 107 -13.65 -16.37 -0.54
C GLU A 107 -13.18 -15.03 -1.15
N LEU A 108 -14.01 -14.00 -0.99
CA LEU A 108 -13.73 -12.63 -1.41
C LEU A 108 -12.47 -12.10 -0.69
N LEU A 109 -11.51 -11.59 -1.47
CA LEU A 109 -10.22 -11.05 -1.00
C LEU A 109 -10.36 -9.96 0.08
N GLU A 110 -11.46 -9.20 0.08
CA GLU A 110 -11.78 -8.20 1.11
C GLU A 110 -11.97 -8.82 2.50
N LYS A 111 -12.51 -10.05 2.56
CA LYS A 111 -12.65 -10.78 3.83
C LYS A 111 -11.30 -11.26 4.35
N GLU A 112 -10.35 -11.61 3.49
CA GLU A 112 -8.97 -11.95 3.92
C GLU A 112 -8.34 -10.75 4.63
N LEU A 113 -8.42 -9.56 4.03
CA LEU A 113 -7.88 -8.32 4.60
C LEU A 113 -8.52 -7.98 5.95
N GLN A 114 -9.85 -8.03 6.03
CA GLN A 114 -10.58 -7.78 7.29
C GLN A 114 -10.13 -8.75 8.39
N VAL A 115 -10.01 -10.05 8.07
CA VAL A 115 -9.55 -11.05 9.05
C VAL A 115 -8.12 -10.77 9.49
N HIS A 116 -7.25 -10.28 8.61
CA HIS A 116 -5.89 -9.85 9.00
C HIS A 116 -5.92 -8.64 9.93
N GLU A 117 -6.74 -7.63 9.64
CA GLU A 117 -6.89 -6.45 10.51
C GLU A 117 -7.40 -6.88 11.90
N GLU A 118 -8.45 -7.70 11.97
CA GLU A 118 -8.99 -8.24 13.23
C GLU A 118 -7.98 -9.08 14.01
N LEU A 119 -7.25 -9.98 13.33
CA LEU A 119 -6.21 -10.83 13.95
C LEU A 119 -5.06 -9.99 14.52
N THR A 120 -4.60 -8.98 13.79
CA THR A 120 -3.52 -8.11 14.25
C THR A 120 -3.95 -7.17 15.37
N ASP A 121 -5.19 -6.67 15.35
CA ASP A 121 -5.78 -5.90 16.44
C ASP A 121 -5.99 -6.76 17.69
N PHE A 122 -6.38 -8.03 17.53
CA PHE A 122 -6.39 -9.01 18.60
C PHE A 122 -5.01 -9.17 19.25
N LEU A 123 -3.97 -9.43 18.44
CA LEU A 123 -2.61 -9.58 18.95
C LEU A 123 -2.10 -8.28 19.61
N LEU A 124 -2.45 -7.12 19.07
CA LEU A 124 -2.10 -5.81 19.65
C LEU A 124 -2.68 -5.70 21.07
N ARG A 125 -3.98 -5.99 21.24
CA ARG A 125 -4.63 -5.97 22.56
C ARG A 125 -3.98 -6.96 23.51
N GLU A 126 -3.76 -8.20 23.08
CA GLU A 126 -3.13 -9.22 23.93
C GLU A 126 -1.68 -8.85 24.30
N THR A 127 -0.98 -8.09 23.46
CA THR A 127 0.40 -7.68 23.74
C THR A 127 0.46 -6.55 24.78
N PHE A 128 -0.36 -5.50 24.62
CA PHE A 128 -0.23 -4.25 25.38
C PHE A 128 -1.30 -4.06 26.46
N ALA A 129 -2.47 -4.67 26.29
CA ALA A 129 -3.62 -4.54 27.19
C ALA A 129 -4.44 -5.84 27.28
N PRO A 130 -3.83 -6.96 27.71
CA PRO A 130 -4.52 -8.24 27.74
C PRO A 130 -5.67 -8.27 28.77
N SER A 131 -6.61 -9.19 28.54
CA SER A 131 -7.79 -9.38 29.39
C SER A 131 -7.45 -9.81 30.83
N ARG A 132 -8.45 -9.77 31.73
CA ARG A 132 -8.23 -9.83 33.19
C ARG A 132 -7.51 -11.14 33.59
N ASN A 133 -6.40 -10.96 34.30
CA ASN A 133 -5.45 -11.96 34.87
C ASN A 133 -4.15 -12.24 34.07
N SER A 134 -3.93 -11.61 32.92
CA SER A 134 -2.63 -11.66 32.23
C SER A 134 -1.81 -10.37 32.38
N LEU A 135 -0.49 -10.50 32.36
CA LEU A 135 0.47 -9.38 32.28
C LEU A 135 0.69 -8.97 30.81
N PRO A 136 0.73 -7.66 30.48
CA PRO A 136 1.15 -7.21 29.16
C PRO A 136 2.64 -7.50 28.94
N ILE A 137 3.05 -7.72 27.69
CA ILE A 137 4.48 -7.82 27.31
C ILE A 137 5.19 -6.49 27.54
N LEU A 138 4.47 -5.41 27.28
CA LEU A 138 4.90 -4.04 27.40
C LEU A 138 3.73 -3.22 27.91
N GLY A 139 3.84 -2.63 29.10
CA GLY A 139 2.70 -1.88 29.61
C GLY A 139 2.85 -1.38 31.03
N ILE A 140 1.80 -0.70 31.49
CA ILE A 140 1.65 -0.23 32.86
C ILE A 140 0.39 -0.87 33.44
N ILE A 141 0.53 -1.50 34.61
CA ILE A 141 -0.58 -2.12 35.35
C ILE A 141 -0.75 -1.47 36.71
N GLY A 142 -1.97 -1.42 37.25
CA GLY A 142 -2.19 -1.00 38.63
C GLY A 142 -1.59 -2.00 39.62
N ARG A 143 -1.12 -1.52 40.77
CA ARG A 143 -0.54 -2.31 41.87
C ARG A 143 -1.60 -2.97 42.76
N ASN A 144 -2.82 -2.45 42.75
CA ASN A 144 -3.99 -3.01 43.45
C ASN A 144 -4.59 -4.18 42.66
N LEU A 145 -3.78 -5.21 42.40
CA LEU A 145 -4.26 -6.44 41.79
C LEU A 145 -4.73 -7.35 42.92
N ASN A 146 -6.04 -7.61 42.95
CA ASN A 146 -6.65 -8.53 43.92
C ASN A 146 -6.15 -9.99 43.76
N GLN A 147 -5.37 -10.29 42.72
CA GLN A 147 -4.73 -11.58 42.45
C GLN A 147 -3.36 -11.36 41.77
N PRO A 148 -2.35 -12.22 42.02
CA PRO A 148 -1.09 -12.19 41.29
C PRO A 148 -1.34 -12.44 39.80
N LYS A 149 -0.93 -11.50 38.94
CA LYS A 149 -0.98 -11.66 37.48
C LYS A 149 0.27 -12.37 36.98
N THR A 150 0.10 -13.33 36.09
CA THR A 150 1.19 -14.01 35.38
C THR A 150 1.08 -13.73 33.88
N PHE A 151 2.11 -14.07 33.10
CA PHE A 151 1.97 -14.06 31.64
C PHE A 151 1.01 -15.16 31.20
N GLY A 152 0.06 -14.81 30.34
CA GLY A 152 -0.90 -15.74 29.77
C GLY A 152 -0.35 -16.60 28.63
N ILE A 153 -1.23 -17.37 28.01
CA ILE A 153 -0.90 -18.39 27.00
C ILE A 153 -0.23 -17.80 25.75
N ILE A 154 -0.60 -16.59 25.35
CA ILE A 154 0.05 -15.86 24.25
C ILE A 154 1.34 -15.20 24.76
N GLN A 155 1.30 -14.62 25.96
CA GLN A 155 2.39 -13.79 26.42
C GLN A 155 3.66 -14.58 26.73
N ILE A 156 3.57 -15.79 27.28
CA ILE A 156 4.75 -16.64 27.56
C ILE A 156 5.60 -16.91 26.29
N PRO A 157 5.05 -17.51 25.21
CA PRO A 157 5.83 -17.77 24.00
C PRO A 157 6.23 -16.48 23.28
N LEU A 158 5.43 -15.41 23.39
CA LEU A 158 5.77 -14.11 22.83
C LEU A 158 6.97 -13.47 23.54
N VAL A 159 7.04 -13.53 24.88
CA VAL A 159 8.24 -13.09 25.62
C VAL A 159 9.45 -13.88 25.16
N ARG A 160 9.37 -15.21 25.08
CA ARG A 160 10.49 -16.05 24.60
C ARG A 160 10.95 -15.67 23.19
N TYR A 161 10.02 -15.36 22.30
CA TYR A 161 10.34 -14.89 20.95
C TYR A 161 11.05 -13.54 20.97
N LEU A 162 10.58 -12.63 21.82
CA LEU A 162 11.07 -11.26 21.86
C LEU A 162 12.41 -11.11 22.61
N THR A 163 12.82 -12.06 23.44
CA THR A 163 14.03 -11.94 24.29
C THR A 163 15.28 -12.57 23.68
N LYS A 164 15.12 -13.56 22.81
CA LYS A 164 16.22 -14.28 22.15
C LYS A 164 15.94 -14.51 20.66
N LYS A 165 17.00 -14.74 19.89
CA LYS A 165 16.85 -15.11 18.48
C LYS A 165 16.12 -16.46 18.39
N SER A 166 14.96 -16.45 17.74
CA SER A 166 14.13 -17.64 17.54
C SER A 166 14.39 -18.29 16.19
N SER A 167 14.29 -19.61 16.14
CA SER A 167 14.25 -20.39 14.91
C SER A 167 12.91 -20.20 14.18
N THR A 168 12.87 -20.52 12.89
CA THR A 168 11.60 -20.46 12.13
C THR A 168 10.55 -21.42 12.65
N THR A 169 10.94 -22.58 13.20
CA THR A 169 10.01 -23.50 13.85
C THR A 169 9.33 -22.84 15.05
N GLU A 170 10.09 -22.20 15.94
CA GLU A 170 9.54 -21.50 17.11
C GLU A 170 8.60 -20.34 16.68
N ILE A 171 8.91 -19.64 15.59
CA ILE A 171 8.03 -18.59 15.05
C ILE A 171 6.70 -19.16 14.54
N ILE A 172 6.74 -20.28 13.81
CA ILE A 172 5.54 -20.95 13.32
C ILE A 172 4.68 -21.43 14.49
N GLU A 173 5.29 -22.03 15.52
CA GLU A 173 4.60 -22.49 16.73
C GLU A 173 3.92 -21.33 17.49
N LEU A 174 4.61 -20.18 17.61
CA LEU A 174 4.03 -18.97 18.16
C LEU A 174 2.84 -18.48 17.32
N CYS A 175 2.97 -18.45 16.00
CA CYS A 175 1.88 -18.05 15.10
C CYS A 175 0.67 -18.98 15.23
N ILE A 176 0.89 -20.31 15.32
CA ILE A 176 -0.18 -21.29 15.55
C ILE A 176 -0.89 -21.01 16.86
N THR A 177 -0.14 -20.77 17.94
CA THR A 177 -0.71 -20.45 19.26
C THR A 177 -1.60 -19.21 19.22
N ILE A 178 -1.12 -18.14 18.56
CA ILE A 178 -1.89 -16.90 18.38
C ILE A 178 -3.17 -17.16 17.58
N LEU A 179 -3.06 -17.89 16.47
CA LEU A 179 -4.19 -18.22 15.60
C LEU A 179 -5.23 -19.11 16.29
N GLN A 180 -4.80 -20.09 17.09
CA GLN A 180 -5.69 -20.93 17.88
C GLN A 180 -6.50 -20.09 18.86
N GLN A 181 -5.83 -19.22 19.63
CA GLN A 181 -6.50 -18.38 20.61
C GLN A 181 -7.47 -17.39 19.95
N TYR A 182 -7.04 -16.74 18.86
CA TYR A 182 -7.88 -15.86 18.06
C TYR A 182 -9.16 -16.56 17.56
N ASN A 183 -9.01 -17.76 16.97
CA ASN A 183 -10.15 -18.49 16.42
C ASN A 183 -11.12 -19.00 17.48
N ARG A 184 -10.64 -19.33 18.68
CA ARG A 184 -11.49 -19.68 19.83
C ARG A 184 -12.34 -18.50 20.28
N GLU A 185 -11.77 -17.31 20.33
CA GLU A 185 -12.50 -16.08 20.71
C GLU A 185 -13.47 -15.61 19.62
N ALA A 186 -13.09 -15.75 18.35
CA ALA A 186 -13.90 -15.34 17.22
C ALA A 186 -14.99 -16.36 16.79
N ASN A 187 -15.04 -17.55 17.41
CA ASN A 187 -15.92 -18.67 17.04
C ASN A 187 -15.88 -19.02 15.54
N ASN A 188 -14.67 -18.98 14.96
CA ASN A 188 -14.45 -19.10 13.52
C ASN A 188 -14.24 -20.56 13.08
N GLN A 189 -14.66 -20.89 11.86
CA GLN A 189 -14.52 -22.25 11.27
C GLN A 189 -13.06 -22.73 11.13
N LEU A 190 -12.09 -21.81 11.02
CA LEU A 190 -10.66 -22.12 11.04
C LEU A 190 -10.21 -22.78 12.36
N GLY A 191 -10.95 -22.59 13.45
CA GLY A 191 -10.70 -23.26 14.73
C GLY A 191 -10.62 -24.77 14.58
N ARG A 192 -11.46 -25.37 13.73
CA ARG A 192 -11.45 -26.83 13.49
C ARG A 192 -10.14 -27.34 12.88
N LEU A 193 -9.56 -26.62 11.90
CA LEU A 193 -8.28 -26.95 11.28
C LEU A 193 -7.10 -26.81 12.26
N LEU A 194 -7.24 -25.94 13.26
CA LEU A 194 -6.22 -25.66 14.27
C LEU A 194 -6.42 -26.42 15.58
N ASP A 195 -7.51 -27.17 15.73
CA ASP A 195 -7.77 -28.05 16.88
C ASP A 195 -7.39 -29.53 16.59
N GLU A 196 -6.84 -29.84 15.41
CA GLU A 196 -6.52 -31.22 14.98
C GLU A 196 -5.20 -31.78 15.55
N GLY A 197 -5.26 -32.52 16.66
CA GLY A 197 -4.31 -33.60 17.03
C GLY A 197 -2.81 -33.27 17.18
N PRO A 198 -1.98 -34.27 17.54
CA PRO A 198 -0.54 -34.07 17.82
C PRO A 198 0.30 -33.62 16.60
N ASP A 199 -0.23 -33.78 15.38
CA ASP A 199 0.49 -33.50 14.13
C ASP A 199 0.23 -32.09 13.55
N LEU A 200 -0.47 -31.21 14.28
CA LEU A 200 -0.85 -29.87 13.80
C LEU A 200 0.34 -29.06 13.28
N ILE A 201 1.45 -29.05 14.02
CA ILE A 201 2.66 -28.30 13.65
C ILE A 201 3.22 -28.81 12.31
N LEU A 202 3.22 -30.13 12.10
CA LEU A 202 3.68 -30.74 10.84
C LEU A 202 2.75 -30.38 9.68
N LYS A 203 1.43 -30.40 9.89
CA LYS A 203 0.44 -30.00 8.89
C LYS A 203 0.63 -28.54 8.48
N VAL A 204 0.73 -27.62 9.43
CA VAL A 204 0.95 -26.18 9.14
C VAL A 204 2.29 -25.97 8.45
N LYS A 205 3.37 -26.66 8.86
CA LYS A 205 4.66 -26.61 8.17
C LYS A 205 4.56 -27.05 6.71
N ARG A 206 3.79 -28.11 6.42
CA ARG A 206 3.54 -28.56 5.04
C ARG A 206 2.75 -27.51 4.23
N ILE A 207 1.74 -26.89 4.83
CA ILE A 207 0.97 -25.81 4.20
C ILE A 207 1.87 -24.61 3.86
N VAL A 208 2.68 -24.17 4.81
CA VAL A 208 3.66 -23.09 4.62
C VAL A 208 4.67 -23.44 3.55
N TYR A 209 5.11 -24.70 3.49
CA TYR A 209 6.01 -25.20 2.46
C TYR A 209 5.40 -25.11 1.07
N GLU A 210 4.17 -25.62 0.88
CA GLU A 210 3.48 -25.54 -0.40
C GLU A 210 3.18 -24.09 -0.80
N ALA A 211 2.73 -23.24 0.11
CA ALA A 211 2.51 -21.83 -0.15
C ALA A 211 3.79 -21.10 -0.58
N THR A 212 4.93 -21.46 0.03
CA THR A 212 6.25 -20.93 -0.36
C THR A 212 6.67 -21.42 -1.74
N LYS A 213 6.50 -22.71 -2.02
CA LYS A 213 6.82 -23.33 -3.31
C LYS A 213 6.01 -22.74 -4.46
N LEU A 214 4.73 -22.48 -4.22
CA LEU A 214 3.79 -21.84 -5.16
C LEU A 214 3.96 -20.32 -5.26
N GLN A 215 4.95 -19.76 -4.55
CA GLN A 215 5.21 -18.34 -4.51
C GLN A 215 3.95 -17.51 -4.17
N MET A 216 3.21 -17.92 -3.14
CA MET A 216 1.98 -17.26 -2.74
C MET A 216 2.23 -15.78 -2.42
N ARG A 217 1.51 -14.90 -3.12
CA ARG A 217 1.42 -13.47 -2.82
C ARG A 217 0.25 -13.22 -1.87
N VAL A 218 0.54 -12.60 -0.73
CA VAL A 218 -0.44 -12.22 0.30
C VAL A 218 -1.10 -10.90 -0.08
N ASP A 219 -0.33 -9.98 -0.67
CA ASP A 219 -0.75 -8.66 -1.09
C ASP A 219 -1.58 -8.60 -2.39
N ARG A 220 -2.20 -9.71 -2.79
CA ARG A 220 -3.03 -9.78 -4.01
C ARG A 220 -4.20 -8.80 -4.00
N PHE A 221 -4.60 -8.22 -2.87
CA PHE A 221 -5.59 -7.15 -2.84
C PHE A 221 -5.01 -5.80 -3.31
N GLU A 222 -3.69 -5.55 -3.26
CA GLU A 222 -3.07 -4.42 -3.97
C GLU A 222 -3.09 -4.65 -5.49
N ASP A 223 -3.02 -5.91 -5.91
CA ASP A 223 -3.30 -6.30 -7.29
C ASP A 223 -4.80 -6.22 -7.61
N SER A 224 -5.74 -6.42 -6.67
CA SER A 224 -7.19 -6.23 -6.89
C SER A 224 -7.69 -4.79 -6.70
N LEU A 225 -6.86 -3.91 -6.12
CA LEU A 225 -6.97 -2.45 -6.24
C LEU A 225 -6.50 -1.97 -7.63
N THR A 226 -6.09 -2.89 -8.52
CA THR A 226 -6.26 -2.64 -9.94
C THR A 226 -7.77 -2.65 -10.22
N MET A 227 -8.40 -1.47 -10.18
CA MET A 227 -9.49 -1.24 -11.12
C MET A 227 -8.94 -1.67 -12.48
N PRO A 228 -9.68 -2.48 -13.23
CA PRO A 228 -9.13 -3.01 -14.46
C PRO A 228 -8.77 -1.82 -15.34
N THR A 229 -7.51 -1.75 -15.77
CA THR A 229 -7.06 -0.84 -16.84
C THR A 229 -7.74 -1.19 -18.18
N ASP A 230 -8.79 -2.01 -18.15
CA ASP A 230 -9.62 -2.45 -19.25
C ASP A 230 -10.71 -1.43 -19.60
N ARG A 231 -10.81 -0.29 -18.90
CA ARG A 231 -11.76 0.78 -19.23
C ARG A 231 -11.42 2.17 -18.68
N ILE A 232 -12.00 3.18 -19.31
CA ILE A 232 -12.21 4.53 -18.77
C ILE A 232 -13.71 4.82 -18.85
N GLY A 233 -14.41 4.82 -17.71
CA GLY A 233 -15.87 4.93 -17.68
C GLY A 233 -16.53 3.81 -18.48
N SER A 234 -17.29 4.19 -19.52
CA SER A 234 -17.91 3.23 -20.45
C SER A 234 -17.00 2.75 -21.59
N PHE A 235 -15.84 3.39 -21.80
CA PHE A 235 -14.94 3.11 -22.92
C PHE A 235 -14.04 1.91 -22.59
N ARG A 236 -14.11 0.84 -23.38
CA ARG A 236 -13.34 -0.39 -23.13
C ARG A 236 -11.93 -0.29 -23.72
N ILE A 237 -10.96 -0.84 -23.00
CA ILE A 237 -9.54 -0.90 -23.34
C ILE A 237 -9.15 -2.37 -23.49
N PRO A 238 -8.60 -2.80 -24.64
CA PRO A 238 -8.14 -4.16 -24.86
C PRO A 238 -6.94 -4.48 -23.99
N ASP A 239 -6.77 -5.75 -23.64
CA ASP A 239 -5.61 -6.22 -22.88
C ASP A 239 -4.27 -5.92 -23.60
N LEU A 240 -3.22 -5.67 -22.82
CA LEU A 240 -1.90 -5.32 -23.36
C LEU A 240 -1.32 -6.46 -24.23
N SER A 241 -1.72 -7.72 -24.03
CA SER A 241 -1.34 -8.86 -24.89
C SER A 241 -1.74 -8.70 -26.35
N LEU A 242 -2.75 -7.88 -26.66
CA LEU A 242 -3.19 -7.59 -28.03
C LEU A 242 -2.26 -6.61 -28.76
N PHE A 243 -1.41 -5.91 -28.02
CA PHE A 243 -0.40 -5.02 -28.57
C PHE A 243 0.87 -5.82 -28.95
N PRO A 244 1.45 -5.58 -30.14
CA PRO A 244 2.80 -6.03 -30.47
C PRO A 244 3.83 -5.64 -29.41
N GLU A 245 4.87 -6.46 -29.22
CA GLU A 245 5.97 -6.15 -28.30
C GLU A 245 6.69 -4.83 -28.66
N ALA A 246 6.76 -4.48 -29.95
CA ALA A 246 7.30 -3.20 -30.40
C ALA A 246 6.53 -1.97 -29.87
N LEU A 247 5.28 -2.15 -29.41
CA LEU A 247 4.45 -1.11 -28.78
C LEU A 247 4.48 -1.16 -27.24
N LYS A 248 5.43 -1.90 -26.63
CA LYS A 248 5.59 -2.04 -25.17
C LYS A 248 6.97 -1.53 -24.74
N PRO A 249 7.17 -0.22 -24.58
CA PRO A 249 8.48 0.32 -24.26
C PRO A 249 8.92 -0.08 -22.85
N VAL A 250 10.13 -0.62 -22.72
CA VAL A 250 10.64 -1.17 -21.44
C VAL A 250 11.13 -0.06 -20.50
N GLN A 251 11.59 1.09 -21.03
CA GLN A 251 12.09 2.21 -20.22
C GLN A 251 11.75 3.58 -20.83
N PRO A 252 11.62 4.62 -19.99
CA PRO A 252 11.55 6.01 -20.45
C PRO A 252 12.92 6.49 -20.92
N SER A 253 13.37 6.05 -22.09
CA SER A 253 14.69 6.35 -22.65
C SER A 253 14.66 7.38 -23.79
N PHE A 254 13.49 7.67 -24.37
CA PHE A 254 13.33 8.64 -25.45
C PHE A 254 12.24 9.67 -25.14
N THR A 255 12.60 10.95 -25.15
CA THR A 255 11.67 12.07 -25.01
C THR A 255 11.91 13.03 -26.18
N MET A 256 10.97 13.05 -27.13
CA MET A 256 10.92 14.12 -28.14
C MET A 256 10.36 15.39 -27.49
N PRO A 257 10.75 16.60 -27.96
CA PRO A 257 10.20 17.84 -27.42
C PRO A 257 8.69 17.91 -27.72
N THR A 258 7.91 17.84 -26.65
CA THR A 258 6.45 18.00 -26.60
C THR A 258 6.05 19.45 -26.89
N GLN A 259 4.74 19.71 -27.08
CA GLN A 259 4.19 21.04 -26.84
C GLN A 259 4.42 21.40 -25.36
N ARG A 260 5.59 21.97 -25.08
CA ARG A 260 6.09 22.21 -23.72
C ARG A 260 5.10 23.00 -22.87
N LYS A 261 4.27 23.86 -23.47
CA LYS A 261 3.28 24.67 -22.76
C LYS A 261 2.44 23.84 -21.76
N TYR A 262 1.78 22.77 -22.22
CA TYR A 262 0.84 21.99 -21.40
C TYR A 262 1.55 21.05 -20.42
N GLU A 263 2.64 20.42 -20.87
CA GLU A 263 3.48 19.62 -19.99
C GLU A 263 4.08 20.48 -18.88
N ASP A 264 4.65 21.65 -19.19
CA ASP A 264 5.24 22.57 -18.24
C ASP A 264 4.22 23.08 -17.22
N LEU A 265 2.95 23.23 -17.58
CA LEU A 265 1.87 23.55 -16.63
C LEU A 265 1.69 22.43 -15.61
N VAL A 266 1.61 21.18 -16.07
CA VAL A 266 1.45 20.00 -15.21
C VAL A 266 2.68 19.79 -14.33
N ILE A 267 3.89 19.89 -14.89
CA ILE A 267 5.14 19.73 -14.15
C ILE A 267 5.30 20.85 -13.11
N ARG A 268 4.89 22.09 -13.41
CA ARG A 268 4.86 23.18 -12.42
C ARG A 268 3.85 22.92 -11.32
N ALA A 269 2.67 22.39 -11.64
CA ALA A 269 1.68 22.01 -10.63
C ALA A 269 2.20 20.91 -9.71
N LEU A 270 2.87 19.89 -10.26
CA LEU A 270 3.59 18.88 -9.48
C LEU A 270 4.70 19.52 -8.60
N ALA A 271 5.33 20.59 -9.08
CA ALA A 271 6.41 21.28 -8.39
C ALA A 271 5.96 22.08 -7.15
N LEU A 272 4.69 22.48 -7.03
CA LEU A 272 4.14 23.29 -5.91
C LEU A 272 4.33 22.66 -4.51
N ASP A 273 4.74 21.39 -4.44
CA ASP A 273 5.09 20.65 -3.22
C ASP A 273 6.45 21.03 -2.57
N LYS A 274 7.05 22.18 -2.88
CA LYS A 274 8.42 22.50 -2.39
C LYS A 274 8.50 22.95 -0.92
N ASP A 275 7.39 23.37 -0.31
CA ASP A 275 7.39 24.01 1.01
C ASP A 275 6.53 23.29 2.06
N THR A 276 6.32 21.97 1.97
CA THR A 276 5.55 21.23 3.00
C THR A 276 6.34 21.13 4.31
N PRO A 277 5.92 21.78 5.41
CA PRO A 277 6.61 21.70 6.69
C PRO A 277 6.37 20.35 7.36
N VAL A 278 7.25 20.00 8.30
CA VAL A 278 7.31 18.71 9.01
C VAL A 278 6.00 18.33 9.76
N HIS A 279 5.09 19.27 9.99
CA HIS A 279 3.91 19.11 10.86
C HIS A 279 2.56 18.98 10.14
N MET A 280 2.53 18.51 8.90
CA MET A 280 1.27 18.27 8.18
C MET A 280 0.66 16.91 8.52
N GLN A 281 -0.66 16.88 8.72
CA GLN A 281 -1.42 15.63 8.77
C GLN A 281 -1.56 15.07 7.35
N LYS A 282 -1.39 13.76 7.25
CA LYS A 282 -1.48 13.02 6.01
C LYS A 282 -2.59 11.99 6.14
N THR A 283 -3.53 12.01 5.20
CA THR A 283 -4.69 11.10 5.21
C THR A 283 -4.80 10.44 3.86
N LEU A 284 -4.86 9.10 3.85
CA LEU A 284 -5.03 8.32 2.64
C LEU A 284 -6.46 8.43 2.13
N MET A 285 -6.59 8.50 0.82
CA MET A 285 -7.87 8.36 0.15
C MET A 285 -8.32 6.90 0.15
N VAL A 286 -9.61 6.68 0.35
CA VAL A 286 -10.21 5.34 0.29
C VAL A 286 -10.24 4.89 -1.17
N GLY A 287 -9.65 3.73 -1.45
CA GLY A 287 -9.73 3.06 -2.76
C GLY A 287 -8.76 3.56 -3.83
N LEU A 288 -7.97 4.62 -3.58
CA LEU A 288 -6.98 5.14 -4.53
C LEU A 288 -5.61 5.36 -3.88
N PRO A 289 -4.50 5.18 -4.61
CA PRO A 289 -3.15 5.49 -4.15
C PRO A 289 -2.91 7.01 -4.17
N VAL A 290 -3.71 7.73 -3.38
CA VAL A 290 -3.69 9.18 -3.22
C VAL A 290 -3.70 9.51 -1.73
N GLU A 291 -2.93 10.52 -1.36
CA GLU A 291 -2.85 11.09 -0.02
C GLU A 291 -3.24 12.57 -0.08
N LEU A 292 -4.09 12.99 0.85
CA LEU A 292 -4.39 14.39 1.09
C LEU A 292 -3.54 14.88 2.27
N VAL A 293 -2.77 15.95 2.04
CA VAL A 293 -1.84 16.51 3.01
C VAL A 293 -2.31 17.89 3.43
N ALA A 294 -2.53 18.11 4.73
CA ALA A 294 -3.05 19.38 5.24
C ALA A 294 -2.36 19.86 6.52
N PHE A 295 -2.38 21.19 6.72
CA PHE A 295 -2.08 21.79 8.00
C PHE A 295 -3.26 21.65 8.95
N LEU A 296 -3.04 21.06 10.13
CA LEU A 296 -4.01 21.11 11.22
C LEU A 296 -4.14 22.55 11.73
N LYS A 297 -5.19 23.27 11.32
CA LYS A 297 -5.57 24.53 11.95
C LYS A 297 -6.31 24.24 13.26
N LYS A 298 -5.98 24.97 14.34
CA LYS A 298 -6.64 24.86 15.66
C LYS A 298 -8.12 25.26 15.68
N LYS A 299 -8.67 25.84 14.61
CA LYS A 299 -10.08 26.27 14.54
C LYS A 299 -10.87 25.39 13.57
N ALA A 300 -11.82 24.63 14.10
CA ALA A 300 -12.66 23.68 13.37
C ALA A 300 -13.59 24.29 12.30
N GLN A 301 -13.73 25.63 12.25
CA GLN A 301 -14.72 26.33 11.42
C GLN A 301 -14.16 26.92 10.12
N ALA A 302 -12.86 26.81 9.85
CA ALA A 302 -12.28 27.33 8.61
C ALA A 302 -12.02 26.19 7.61
N PRO A 303 -12.25 26.40 6.30
CA PRO A 303 -11.87 25.43 5.28
C PRO A 303 -10.36 25.18 5.33
N ILE A 304 -10.00 23.90 5.25
CA ILE A 304 -8.64 23.39 5.26
C ILE A 304 -8.19 23.25 3.81
N THR A 305 -6.98 23.70 3.53
CA THR A 305 -6.32 23.44 2.25
C THR A 305 -5.59 22.11 2.32
N PHE A 306 -5.94 21.19 1.44
CA PHE A 306 -5.28 19.91 1.25
C PHE A 306 -4.46 19.94 -0.04
N ILE A 307 -3.24 19.45 0.02
CA ILE A 307 -2.40 19.17 -1.16
C ILE A 307 -2.70 17.74 -1.58
N VAL A 308 -3.02 17.53 -2.86
CA VAL A 308 -3.24 16.21 -3.43
C VAL A 308 -1.88 15.60 -3.81
N LYS A 309 -1.60 14.39 -3.31
CA LYS A 309 -0.39 13.64 -3.65
C LYS A 309 -0.73 12.24 -4.13
N ILE A 310 -0.38 11.91 -5.36
CA ILE A 310 -0.32 10.52 -5.79
C ILE A 310 0.84 9.84 -5.04
N ILE A 311 0.62 8.64 -4.51
CA ILE A 311 1.62 7.80 -3.87
C ILE A 311 1.85 6.54 -4.70
N ARG A 312 2.98 5.85 -4.53
CA ARG A 312 3.16 4.54 -5.18
C ARG A 312 2.11 3.56 -4.65
N LYS A 313 1.71 2.59 -5.46
CA LYS A 313 0.90 1.43 -4.98
C LYS A 313 1.59 0.72 -3.80
N THR A 314 2.92 0.67 -3.82
CA THR A 314 3.78 0.14 -2.74
C THR A 314 3.88 1.05 -1.52
N GLY A 315 3.08 2.13 -1.44
CA GLY A 315 3.01 3.14 -0.36
C GLY A 315 4.28 3.94 -0.08
N LEU A 316 5.33 3.78 -0.90
CA LEU A 316 6.50 4.65 -0.90
C LEU A 316 6.10 6.05 -1.37
N ARG A 317 6.46 7.07 -0.57
CA ARG A 317 5.91 8.43 -0.70
C ARG A 317 6.79 9.35 -1.54
N ASP A 318 8.11 9.17 -1.51
CA ASP A 318 9.04 10.03 -2.26
C ASP A 318 9.37 9.42 -3.64
N HIS A 319 8.63 9.86 -4.66
CA HIS A 319 8.84 9.44 -6.06
C HIS A 319 8.57 10.57 -7.06
N LYS A 320 8.66 11.83 -6.63
CA LYS A 320 8.34 12.99 -7.47
C LYS A 320 9.18 13.06 -8.76
N LYS A 321 10.48 12.75 -8.66
CA LYS A 321 11.38 12.70 -9.82
C LYS A 321 10.93 11.64 -10.84
N GLU A 322 10.51 10.48 -10.35
CA GLU A 322 10.00 9.40 -11.18
C GLU A 322 8.67 9.79 -11.83
N LEU A 323 7.76 10.35 -11.05
CA LEU A 323 6.47 10.83 -11.51
C LEU A 323 6.62 11.90 -12.59
N SER A 324 7.55 12.85 -12.41
CA SER A 324 7.91 13.83 -13.43
C SER A 324 8.42 13.17 -14.71
N LYS A 325 9.35 12.21 -14.63
CA LYS A 325 9.84 11.47 -15.81
C LYS A 325 8.72 10.73 -16.52
N LYS A 326 7.80 10.13 -15.75
CA LYS A 326 6.67 9.37 -16.27
C LYS A 326 5.63 10.25 -16.95
N LEU A 327 5.38 11.44 -16.42
CA LEU A 327 4.54 12.45 -17.06
C LEU A 327 5.17 12.89 -18.38
N THR A 328 6.45 13.27 -18.40
CA THR A 328 7.15 13.62 -19.64
C THR A 328 7.07 12.48 -20.66
N PHE A 329 7.29 11.24 -20.22
CA PHE A 329 7.19 10.06 -21.08
C PHE A 329 5.78 9.87 -21.66
N LEU A 330 4.75 10.04 -20.84
CA LEU A 330 3.35 10.01 -21.27
C LEU A 330 3.03 11.11 -22.29
N PHE A 331 3.43 12.37 -22.02
CA PHE A 331 3.17 13.48 -22.93
C PHE A 331 3.86 13.30 -24.29
N SER A 332 5.09 12.77 -24.32
CA SER A 332 5.76 12.43 -25.59
C SER A 332 4.99 11.37 -26.39
N HIS A 333 4.50 10.31 -25.75
CA HIS A 333 3.76 9.25 -26.44
C HIS A 333 2.36 9.67 -26.85
N LEU A 334 1.70 10.49 -26.03
CA LEU A 334 0.44 11.13 -26.39
C LEU A 334 0.58 11.93 -27.68
N GLN A 335 1.67 12.69 -27.84
CA GLN A 335 1.89 13.48 -29.04
C GLN A 335 2.08 12.62 -30.29
N ILE A 336 2.90 11.57 -30.19
CA ILE A 336 3.13 10.64 -31.31
C ILE A 336 1.82 9.96 -31.71
N CYS A 337 1.10 9.40 -30.74
CA CYS A 337 -0.15 8.69 -30.99
C CYS A 337 -1.22 9.65 -31.53
N HIS A 338 -1.34 10.85 -30.97
CA HIS A 338 -2.32 11.85 -31.37
C HIS A 338 -2.12 12.29 -32.82
N ARG A 339 -0.87 12.55 -33.23
CA ARG A 339 -0.55 12.89 -34.62
C ARG A 339 -0.98 11.79 -35.59
N LEU A 340 -0.67 10.53 -35.29
CA LEU A 340 -1.08 9.40 -36.13
C LEU A 340 -2.60 9.25 -36.21
N VAL A 341 -3.32 9.48 -35.11
CA VAL A 341 -4.79 9.47 -35.10
C VAL A 341 -5.34 10.60 -35.96
N LEU A 342 -4.78 11.80 -35.82
CA LEU A 342 -5.21 12.99 -36.55
C LEU A 342 -4.95 12.86 -38.06
N ASP A 343 -3.79 12.38 -38.46
CA ASP A 343 -3.43 12.12 -39.87
C ASP A 343 -4.41 11.09 -40.49
N HIS A 344 -4.76 10.05 -39.74
CA HIS A 344 -5.76 9.09 -40.19
C HIS A 344 -7.15 9.73 -40.35
N LEU A 345 -7.65 10.43 -39.32
CA LEU A 345 -8.98 11.05 -39.37
C LEU A 345 -9.07 12.11 -40.47
N THR A 346 -8.00 12.88 -40.71
CA THR A 346 -7.95 13.89 -41.78
C THR A 346 -7.86 13.28 -43.19
N SER A 347 -7.24 12.10 -43.33
CA SER A 347 -7.21 11.35 -44.59
C SER A 347 -8.59 10.84 -45.03
N LEU A 348 -9.51 10.65 -44.09
CA LEU A 348 -10.91 10.31 -44.35
C LEU A 348 -11.64 11.58 -44.82
N LYS A 349 -11.59 11.83 -46.14
CA LYS A 349 -12.05 13.04 -46.87
C LYS A 349 -13.44 13.63 -46.51
N ASN A 350 -14.24 12.98 -45.66
CA ASN A 350 -15.61 13.36 -45.30
C ASN A 350 -15.79 13.82 -43.83
N GLN A 351 -14.73 13.96 -43.02
CA GLN A 351 -14.84 14.25 -41.58
C GLN A 351 -14.12 15.51 -41.09
N GLN A 352 -13.78 16.47 -41.97
CA GLN A 352 -12.99 17.65 -41.57
C GLN A 352 -13.71 18.60 -40.58
N VAL A 353 -15.04 18.56 -40.49
CA VAL A 353 -15.78 19.45 -39.59
C VAL A 353 -15.88 18.82 -38.19
N GLY A 354 -15.10 19.35 -37.25
CA GLY A 354 -15.25 19.10 -35.82
C GLY A 354 -14.14 18.31 -35.14
N ILE A 355 -13.15 17.75 -35.87
CA ILE A 355 -12.05 16.99 -35.24
C ILE A 355 -11.27 17.89 -34.27
N PRO A 356 -11.06 17.47 -32.99
CA PRO A 356 -10.30 18.26 -32.03
C PRO A 356 -8.85 18.47 -32.50
N THR A 357 -8.35 19.71 -32.33
CA THR A 357 -6.96 20.09 -32.63
C THR A 357 -5.99 19.55 -31.59
N GLU A 358 -4.70 19.47 -31.94
CA GLU A 358 -3.62 19.15 -30.99
C GLU A 358 -3.69 20.03 -29.73
N ASP A 359 -3.83 21.34 -29.91
CA ASP A 359 -3.93 22.30 -28.79
C ASP A 359 -5.15 22.02 -27.89
N SER A 360 -6.32 21.74 -28.48
CA SER A 360 -7.54 21.44 -27.71
C SER A 360 -7.42 20.14 -26.90
N PHE A 361 -6.77 19.12 -27.46
CA PHE A 361 -6.55 17.85 -26.79
C PHE A 361 -5.57 17.98 -25.63
N PHE A 362 -4.44 18.67 -25.85
CA PHE A 362 -3.45 18.88 -24.80
C PHE A 362 -3.92 19.85 -23.71
N GLN A 363 -4.76 20.82 -24.05
CA GLN A 363 -5.47 21.64 -23.06
C GLN A 363 -6.40 20.76 -22.20
N TRP A 364 -7.22 19.90 -22.82
CA TRP A 364 -8.13 19.00 -22.10
C TRP A 364 -7.42 18.07 -21.12
N ILE A 365 -6.32 17.42 -21.52
CA ILE A 365 -5.57 16.54 -20.62
C ILE A 365 -4.87 17.33 -19.51
N SER A 366 -4.35 18.54 -19.81
CA SER A 366 -3.77 19.42 -18.80
C SER A 366 -4.84 19.79 -17.76
N ASP A 367 -5.99 20.29 -18.19
CA ASP A 367 -7.11 20.65 -17.31
C ASP A 367 -7.58 19.44 -16.49
N THR A 368 -7.67 18.25 -17.09
CA THR A 368 -8.00 17.02 -16.35
C THR A 368 -7.02 16.74 -15.19
N LEU A 369 -5.74 17.08 -15.35
CA LEU A 369 -4.70 16.85 -14.36
C LEU A 369 -4.63 17.95 -13.28
N ILE A 370 -4.85 19.22 -13.64
CA ILE A 370 -4.59 20.37 -12.74
C ILE A 370 -5.81 21.24 -12.43
N ALA A 371 -6.87 21.21 -13.23
CA ALA A 371 -8.05 22.06 -13.11
C ALA A 371 -9.32 21.40 -13.73
N PRO A 372 -9.80 20.26 -13.20
CA PRO A 372 -10.83 19.43 -13.85
C PRO A 372 -12.26 20.00 -13.79
N GLY A 373 -12.47 21.20 -13.21
CA GLY A 373 -13.78 21.81 -13.02
C GLY A 373 -14.40 21.55 -11.64
N ASN A 374 -15.66 21.99 -11.46
CA ASN A 374 -16.21 22.36 -10.14
C ASN A 374 -16.48 21.20 -9.16
N ASP A 375 -16.46 19.94 -9.60
CA ASP A 375 -16.83 18.80 -8.74
C ASP A 375 -15.71 17.76 -8.55
N HIS A 376 -14.53 17.97 -9.15
CA HIS A 376 -13.44 17.00 -9.09
C HIS A 376 -12.13 17.60 -8.58
N TYR A 377 -11.31 16.78 -7.94
CA TYR A 377 -10.02 17.18 -7.41
C TYR A 377 -8.96 17.17 -8.51
N PRO A 378 -8.00 18.11 -8.53
CA PRO A 378 -6.84 18.01 -9.40
C PRO A 378 -5.97 16.82 -8.97
N LEU A 379 -5.32 16.14 -9.92
CA LEU A 379 -4.29 15.16 -9.60
C LEU A 379 -3.03 15.82 -9.03
N PHE A 380 -2.72 17.02 -9.51
CA PHE A 380 -1.62 17.84 -9.05
C PHE A 380 -2.12 19.24 -8.69
N GLY A 381 -2.19 19.53 -7.40
CA GLY A 381 -2.66 20.83 -6.94
C GLY A 381 -3.19 20.79 -5.51
N VAL A 382 -4.06 21.75 -5.21
CA VAL A 382 -4.65 21.93 -3.88
C VAL A 382 -6.17 21.93 -3.96
N VAL A 383 -6.81 21.39 -2.93
CA VAL A 383 -8.27 21.43 -2.74
C VAL A 383 -8.59 22.09 -1.40
N LYS A 384 -9.69 22.82 -1.33
CA LYS A 384 -10.16 23.45 -0.10
C LYS A 384 -11.43 22.76 0.34
N GLY A 385 -11.50 22.30 1.58
CA GLY A 385 -12.68 21.62 2.10
C GLY A 385 -12.71 21.56 3.62
N PHE A 386 -13.83 21.09 4.16
CA PHE A 386 -13.97 20.80 5.58
C PHE A 386 -13.61 19.33 5.85
N GLN A 387 -13.03 19.05 7.02
CA GLN A 387 -12.76 17.67 7.43
C GLN A 387 -14.09 16.90 7.54
N SER A 388 -14.32 16.00 6.60
CA SER A 388 -15.45 15.08 6.56
C SER A 388 -15.00 13.80 5.86
N PRO A 389 -15.59 12.63 6.13
CA PRO A 389 -15.23 11.39 5.44
C PRO A 389 -15.30 11.51 3.91
N LYS A 390 -16.29 12.27 3.41
CA LYS A 390 -16.52 12.54 1.98
C LYS A 390 -15.32 13.14 1.28
N ILE A 391 -14.49 13.93 1.98
CA ILE A 391 -13.31 14.57 1.37
C ILE A 391 -12.23 13.55 0.99
N PHE A 392 -12.28 12.34 1.56
CA PHE A 392 -11.32 11.25 1.36
C PHE A 392 -11.89 10.09 0.51
N GLU A 393 -12.95 10.33 -0.25
CA GLU A 393 -13.54 9.32 -1.15
C GLU A 393 -12.95 9.41 -2.56
N ALA A 394 -12.77 8.25 -3.21
CA ALA A 394 -12.34 8.15 -4.60
C ALA A 394 -13.28 8.84 -5.60
N SER A 395 -14.56 8.98 -5.24
CA SER A 395 -15.60 9.66 -6.02
C SER A 395 -15.29 11.13 -6.31
N ASN A 396 -14.34 11.73 -5.59
CA ASN A 396 -13.85 13.10 -5.86
C ASN A 396 -12.94 13.18 -7.09
N PHE A 397 -12.59 12.04 -7.70
CA PHE A 397 -11.86 11.98 -8.96
C PHE A 397 -12.76 11.39 -10.04
N ASN A 398 -12.71 11.97 -11.24
CA ASN A 398 -13.44 11.41 -12.38
C ASN A 398 -12.78 10.12 -12.90
N GLU A 399 -13.43 9.46 -13.84
CA GLU A 399 -12.97 8.19 -14.43
C GLU A 399 -11.62 8.29 -15.15
N VAL A 400 -11.35 9.40 -15.85
CA VAL A 400 -10.05 9.62 -16.52
C VAL A 400 -8.95 9.82 -15.49
N GLN A 401 -9.23 10.59 -14.45
CA GLN A 401 -8.33 10.84 -13.34
C GLN A 401 -8.01 9.56 -12.57
N THR A 402 -9.03 8.76 -12.28
CA THR A 402 -8.89 7.45 -11.63
C THR A 402 -7.98 6.54 -12.44
N TYR A 403 -8.21 6.44 -13.76
CA TYR A 403 -7.36 5.66 -14.68
C TYR A 403 -5.89 6.16 -14.66
N LEU A 404 -5.68 7.47 -14.71
CA LEU A 404 -4.35 8.08 -14.68
C LEU A 404 -3.65 7.91 -13.32
N ILE A 405 -4.36 7.96 -12.20
CA ILE A 405 -3.80 7.67 -10.87
C ILE A 405 -3.22 6.26 -10.84
N HIS A 406 -3.92 5.27 -11.39
CA HIS A 406 -3.43 3.90 -11.47
C HIS A 406 -2.20 3.78 -12.38
N TYR A 407 -2.23 4.42 -13.55
CA TYR A 407 -1.04 4.49 -14.40
C TYR A 407 0.13 5.11 -13.64
N LEU A 408 -0.05 6.28 -13.03
CA LEU A 408 1.04 7.06 -12.44
C LEU A 408 1.64 6.42 -11.18
N SER A 409 0.82 5.75 -10.35
CA SER A 409 1.25 5.11 -9.09
C SER A 409 1.98 3.76 -9.23
N ASP A 410 1.99 3.16 -10.43
CA ASP A 410 2.52 1.82 -10.69
C ASP A 410 3.93 1.84 -11.31
N LEU A 411 4.91 1.14 -10.72
CA LEU A 411 6.28 1.11 -11.21
C LEU A 411 6.42 0.47 -12.60
N GLU A 412 5.59 -0.52 -12.91
CA GLU A 412 5.70 -1.32 -14.13
C GLU A 412 4.83 -0.79 -15.27
N SER A 413 4.02 0.23 -15.00
CA SER A 413 3.13 0.80 -16.01
C SER A 413 3.78 1.59 -17.15
N PRO A 414 5.07 2.02 -17.13
CA PRO A 414 5.69 2.62 -18.33
C PRO A 414 5.54 1.77 -19.60
N ARG A 415 5.53 0.44 -19.47
CA ARG A 415 5.28 -0.49 -20.60
C ARG A 415 3.90 -0.33 -21.26
N MET A 416 2.96 0.28 -20.56
CA MET A 416 1.58 0.51 -21.02
C MET A 416 1.42 1.90 -21.65
N VAL A 417 2.46 2.73 -21.73
CA VAL A 417 2.32 4.15 -22.12
C VAL A 417 1.59 4.34 -23.46
N ILE A 418 1.80 3.46 -24.44
CA ILE A 418 1.12 3.54 -25.74
C ILE A 418 -0.36 3.18 -25.61
N GLN A 419 -0.67 2.07 -24.92
CA GLN A 419 -2.05 1.68 -24.63
C GLN A 419 -2.77 2.79 -23.86
N VAL A 420 -2.12 3.41 -22.87
CA VAL A 420 -2.64 4.53 -22.09
C VAL A 420 -2.85 5.76 -22.97
N SER A 421 -1.90 6.09 -23.84
CA SER A 421 -2.00 7.22 -24.76
C SER A 421 -3.18 7.06 -25.71
N LEU A 422 -3.33 5.89 -26.33
CA LEU A 422 -4.47 5.56 -27.16
C LEU A 422 -5.77 5.50 -26.36
N ALA A 423 -5.77 5.01 -25.13
CA ALA A 423 -6.99 4.99 -24.32
C ALA A 423 -7.49 6.42 -24.04
N LEU A 424 -6.60 7.35 -23.70
CA LEU A 424 -6.94 8.75 -23.48
C LEU A 424 -7.44 9.44 -24.75
N ILE A 425 -6.77 9.20 -25.89
CA ILE A 425 -7.20 9.71 -27.20
C ILE A 425 -8.55 9.11 -27.57
N GLY A 426 -8.71 7.80 -27.52
CA GLY A 426 -9.94 7.10 -27.86
C GLY A 426 -11.12 7.52 -27.00
N TYR A 427 -10.91 7.71 -25.69
CA TYR A 427 -11.93 8.24 -24.80
C TYR A 427 -12.39 9.65 -25.21
N HIS A 428 -11.44 10.54 -25.53
CA HIS A 428 -11.75 11.91 -25.96
C HIS A 428 -12.39 11.97 -27.36
N TYR A 429 -11.97 11.08 -28.26
CA TYR A 429 -12.39 11.04 -29.67
C TYR A 429 -13.53 10.04 -29.92
N ARG A 430 -14.12 9.43 -28.89
CA ARG A 430 -15.07 8.31 -29.01
C ARG A 430 -16.23 8.56 -29.99
N ASN A 431 -16.67 9.81 -30.11
CA ASN A 431 -17.80 10.19 -30.98
C ASN A 431 -17.43 10.22 -32.48
N TYR A 432 -16.14 10.16 -32.84
CA TYR A 432 -15.68 10.12 -34.23
C TYR A 432 -15.56 8.70 -34.78
N PHE A 433 -15.71 7.68 -33.93
CA PHE A 433 -15.64 6.27 -34.30
C PHE A 433 -16.99 5.60 -34.11
N LYS A 434 -17.29 4.60 -34.96
CA LYS A 434 -18.56 3.86 -34.89
C LYS A 434 -18.70 3.02 -33.62
N SER A 435 -17.59 2.53 -33.08
CA SER A 435 -17.53 1.77 -31.83
C SER A 435 -16.10 1.74 -31.29
N ASP A 436 -15.96 1.44 -29.99
CA ASP A 436 -14.65 1.22 -29.35
C ASP A 436 -13.83 0.15 -30.07
N GLN A 437 -14.48 -0.92 -30.55
CA GLN A 437 -13.80 -1.98 -31.29
C GLN A 437 -13.20 -1.46 -32.61
N VAL A 438 -13.96 -0.66 -33.37
CA VAL A 438 -13.47 -0.05 -34.62
C VAL A 438 -12.30 0.89 -34.31
N TYR A 439 -12.40 1.70 -33.26
CA TYR A 439 -11.29 2.55 -32.82
C TYR A 439 -10.00 1.73 -32.59
N TRP A 440 -10.07 0.70 -31.75
CA TRP A 440 -8.89 -0.09 -31.38
C TRP A 440 -8.29 -0.85 -32.56
N THR A 441 -9.11 -1.49 -33.39
CA THR A 441 -8.62 -2.19 -34.59
C THR A 441 -7.90 -1.23 -35.53
N THR A 442 -8.48 -0.05 -35.78
CA THR A 442 -7.87 0.97 -36.65
C THR A 442 -6.56 1.50 -36.05
N MET A 443 -6.52 1.85 -34.77
CA MET A 443 -5.32 2.42 -34.14
C MET A 443 -4.17 1.42 -34.05
N ILE A 444 -4.45 0.17 -33.67
CA ILE A 444 -3.43 -0.88 -33.62
C ILE A 444 -2.91 -1.17 -35.03
N PHE A 445 -3.76 -1.15 -36.05
CA PHE A 445 -3.36 -1.29 -37.45
C PHE A 445 -2.42 -0.16 -37.90
N ILE A 446 -2.79 1.10 -37.68
CA ILE A 446 -1.96 2.27 -38.05
C ILE A 446 -0.59 2.19 -37.37
N LEU A 447 -0.56 1.96 -36.05
CA LEU A 447 0.68 1.91 -35.30
C LEU A 447 1.61 0.78 -35.73
N ARG A 448 1.05 -0.40 -36.09
CA ARG A 448 1.84 -1.51 -36.64
C ARG A 448 2.53 -1.12 -37.96
N HIS A 449 1.86 -0.38 -38.82
CA HIS A 449 2.40 0.05 -40.10
C HIS A 449 3.38 1.22 -39.97
N SER A 450 3.06 2.22 -39.16
CA SER A 450 3.94 3.38 -38.95
C SER A 450 5.23 3.01 -38.22
N LEU A 451 5.22 2.03 -37.31
CA LEU A 451 6.47 1.58 -36.65
C LEU A 451 7.43 0.84 -37.58
N HIS A 452 6.93 0.19 -38.63
CA HIS A 452 7.78 -0.44 -39.65
C HIS A 452 8.61 0.61 -40.40
N GLU A 453 8.07 1.82 -40.61
CA GLU A 453 8.80 2.95 -41.20
C GLU A 453 9.76 3.62 -40.20
N PHE A 454 9.40 3.70 -38.92
CA PHE A 454 10.31 4.23 -37.89
C PHE A 454 11.57 3.36 -37.69
N THR A 455 11.47 2.03 -37.82
CA THR A 455 12.66 1.14 -37.74
C THR A 455 13.68 1.34 -38.87
N TYR A 456 13.28 1.87 -40.03
CA TYR A 456 14.19 2.14 -41.15
C TYR A 456 14.88 3.52 -41.09
N HIS A 457 14.47 4.39 -40.16
CA HIS A 457 15.11 5.69 -39.93
C HIS A 457 15.87 5.77 -38.60
N LEU A 458 16.07 4.63 -37.92
CA LEU A 458 16.73 4.51 -36.62
C LEU A 458 18.15 3.95 -36.67
N ASP A 459 18.73 3.78 -37.86
CA ASP A 459 20.18 3.55 -38.00
C ASP A 459 20.89 4.88 -38.32
N PRO A 460 21.54 5.52 -37.33
CA PRO A 460 22.73 6.30 -37.59
C PRO A 460 23.95 5.37 -37.51
N ILE A 461 24.77 5.47 -38.56
CA ILE A 461 26.19 5.06 -38.60
C ILE A 461 26.95 5.58 -37.38
#